data_AF-A0A4V2Y0C8-F1
#
_entry.id   AF-A0A4V2Y0C8-F1
#
_cell.length_a   1.000
_cell.length_b   1.000
_cell.length_c   1.000
_cell.angle_alpha   90.00
_cell.angle_beta   90.00
_cell.angle_gamma   90.00
#
_symmetry.space_group_name_H-M   'P 1'
#
loop_
_entity.id
_entity.type
_entity.pdbx_description
1 polymer ?
#
loop_
_entity_poly.entity_id
_entity_poly.type
_entity_poly.pdbx_seq_one_letter_code
_entity_poly.pdbx_strand_id
1 'polypeptide(L)'
;MSHGGETFAVRNEPNGRPSFEQALRGYDKRQVDRYVEQVDAAASALTAERDRAQHQLRNLTLQFQALQAEVSELRQRPAQVDRASFRDLGPMVDQILALAEKQAGVITETATQRAGDLQAEAERILVEAREHAAQALHDLEAELSARRAEQEKAYEERRSAAEAQLADVQELVEQLRADGEAAHEQAQQEAKRINELTAQQVEQARAAAEALTKAARTQIQQEVQAARAQSQQELAQWRVNVEREINERRAAAEQELAEHRATAERDVSGQLTAAEEKIATLIAEAQQYSTEVRKRADEQATANQEQLTAVQQEVGSQRQALTQLHAELDSAQQQLAQIRREAAALEHEVNQSQQRLAEVRQELTAEASRLEEARNAADSAERHAKDVRARVQREAKRVADLAAAAVMAAAAGGGETAEYPVVKNRPGPDRPAERAEEPAEAAVRPAEEVAAAEASETAVR
;
A
#
# COMPACT_ATOMS: atom_id res chain seq x y z
N MET A 1 -118.68 18.12 -77.17
CA MET A 1 -118.84 19.51 -77.66
C MET A 1 -118.76 20.46 -76.49
N SER A 2 -118.14 21.64 -76.56
CA SER A 2 -116.96 22.04 -77.35
C SER A 2 -116.49 23.43 -76.92
N HIS A 3 -115.23 23.55 -76.49
CA HIS A 3 -114.44 24.78 -76.32
C HIS A 3 -115.00 25.91 -75.40
N GLY A 4 -114.14 26.89 -75.12
CA GLY A 4 -114.34 27.95 -74.11
C GLY A 4 -113.58 27.64 -72.80
N GLY A 5 -112.27 27.89 -72.68
CA GLY A 5 -111.39 28.60 -73.60
C GLY A 5 -111.41 30.11 -73.38
N GLU A 6 -110.34 30.63 -72.75
CA GLU A 6 -110.05 32.07 -72.54
C GLU A 6 -111.05 32.86 -71.64
N THR A 7 -110.65 33.84 -70.82
CA THR A 7 -109.33 34.24 -70.31
C THR A 7 -109.40 34.43 -68.79
N PHE A 8 -108.42 33.93 -68.04
CA PHE A 8 -108.06 34.55 -66.75
C PHE A 8 -106.80 35.37 -67.00
N ALA A 9 -106.90 36.69 -66.81
CA ALA A 9 -105.82 37.60 -67.13
C ALA A 9 -104.58 37.31 -66.25
N VAL A 10 -103.42 37.20 -66.90
CA VAL A 10 -102.13 37.00 -66.21
C VAL A 10 -101.75 38.30 -65.48
N ARG A 11 -102.26 38.48 -64.26
CA ARG A 11 -101.62 39.36 -63.28
C ARG A 11 -100.34 38.67 -62.81
N ASN A 12 -99.23 39.40 -62.85
CA ASN A 12 -97.91 38.90 -62.49
C ASN A 12 -97.86 38.31 -61.08
N GLU A 13 -97.84 36.98 -60.98
CA GLU A 13 -97.05 36.30 -59.95
C GLU A 13 -95.80 35.73 -60.61
N PRO A 14 -94.59 35.96 -60.06
CA PRO A 14 -93.37 35.38 -60.61
C PRO A 14 -93.39 33.86 -60.39
N ASN A 15 -93.13 33.08 -61.45
CA ASN A 15 -93.05 31.62 -61.41
C ASN A 15 -91.77 31.14 -60.69
N GLY A 16 -91.66 31.42 -59.40
CA GLY A 16 -90.58 31.01 -58.51
C GLY A 16 -91.12 30.70 -57.12
N ARG A 17 -90.72 29.56 -56.55
CA ARG A 17 -90.97 29.29 -55.13
C ARG A 17 -90.23 30.34 -54.30
N PRO A 18 -90.85 30.97 -53.28
CA PRO A 18 -90.18 31.96 -52.46
C PRO A 18 -88.98 31.33 -51.74
N SER A 19 -87.78 31.82 -52.05
CA SER A 19 -86.54 31.42 -51.40
C SER A 19 -86.25 32.34 -50.22
N PHE A 20 -86.44 31.82 -49.00
CA PHE A 20 -86.10 32.54 -47.76
C PHE A 20 -84.64 32.29 -47.39
N GLU A 21 -83.94 33.33 -46.93
CA GLU A 21 -82.56 33.20 -46.46
C GLU A 21 -82.48 32.36 -45.17
N GLN A 22 -81.41 31.57 -45.03
CA GLN A 22 -81.22 30.68 -43.88
C GLN A 22 -80.25 31.29 -42.86
N ALA A 23 -80.80 31.60 -41.68
CA ALA A 23 -80.04 32.02 -40.51
C ALA A 23 -79.42 30.81 -39.77
N LEU A 24 -78.59 31.09 -38.75
CA LEU A 24 -77.88 30.07 -37.95
C LEU A 24 -78.80 29.02 -37.29
N ARG A 25 -80.11 29.28 -37.20
CA ARG A 25 -81.17 28.31 -36.91
C ARG A 25 -82.44 28.63 -37.70
N GLY A 26 -82.62 28.00 -38.86
CA GLY A 26 -83.85 28.11 -39.67
C GLY A 26 -83.86 29.33 -40.60
N TYR A 27 -85.03 29.68 -41.14
CA TYR A 27 -85.18 30.81 -42.07
C TYR A 27 -85.19 32.17 -41.33
N ASP A 28 -84.86 33.27 -42.02
CA ASP A 28 -85.10 34.62 -41.48
C ASP A 28 -86.60 34.86 -41.28
N LYS A 29 -87.00 34.87 -40.00
CA LYS A 29 -88.37 35.13 -39.58
C LYS A 29 -88.93 36.43 -40.17
N ARG A 30 -88.13 37.48 -40.35
CA ARG A 30 -88.62 38.77 -40.88
C ARG A 30 -89.02 38.70 -42.36
N GLN A 31 -88.43 37.79 -43.13
CA GLN A 31 -88.80 37.53 -44.52
C GLN A 31 -90.06 36.67 -44.58
N VAL A 32 -90.15 35.64 -43.72
CA VAL A 32 -91.31 34.75 -43.63
C VAL A 32 -92.56 35.49 -43.14
N ASP A 33 -92.48 36.24 -42.03
CA ASP A 33 -93.60 36.98 -41.46
C ASP A 33 -94.20 37.95 -42.50
N ARG A 34 -93.37 38.74 -43.19
CA ARG A 34 -93.80 39.68 -44.24
C ARG A 34 -94.44 38.98 -45.44
N TYR A 35 -93.92 37.82 -45.84
CA TYR A 35 -94.51 37.03 -46.93
C TYR A 35 -95.89 36.48 -46.54
N VAL A 36 -96.06 36.02 -45.30
CA VAL A 36 -97.37 35.58 -44.78
C VAL A 36 -98.36 36.74 -44.75
N GLU A 37 -97.98 37.90 -44.24
CA GLU A 37 -98.82 39.12 -44.28
C GLU A 37 -99.26 39.48 -45.71
N GLN A 38 -98.35 39.37 -46.69
CA GLN A 38 -98.66 39.64 -48.10
C GLN A 38 -99.62 38.59 -48.71
N VAL A 39 -99.46 37.31 -48.38
CA VAL A 39 -100.35 36.24 -48.86
C VAL A 39 -101.74 36.33 -48.22
N ASP A 40 -101.83 36.62 -46.92
CA ASP A 40 -103.13 36.79 -46.24
C ASP A 40 -103.87 38.04 -46.76
N ALA A 41 -103.16 39.12 -47.09
CA ALA A 41 -103.73 40.28 -47.77
C ALA A 41 -104.25 39.93 -49.19
N ALA A 42 -103.50 39.14 -49.96
CA ALA A 42 -103.92 38.68 -51.29
C ALA A 42 -105.16 37.76 -51.22
N ALA A 43 -105.19 36.80 -50.28
CA ALA A 43 -106.34 35.93 -50.04
C ALA A 43 -107.58 36.72 -49.60
N SER A 44 -107.40 37.77 -48.79
CA SER A 44 -108.46 38.69 -48.38
C SER A 44 -109.01 39.51 -49.55
N ALA A 45 -108.14 39.95 -50.48
CA ALA A 45 -108.55 40.64 -51.70
C ALA A 45 -109.34 39.72 -52.64
N LEU A 46 -108.84 38.50 -52.89
CA LEU A 46 -109.48 37.51 -53.77
C LEU A 46 -110.85 37.04 -53.25
N THR A 47 -111.01 36.89 -51.94
CA THR A 47 -112.32 36.57 -51.34
C THR A 47 -113.31 37.74 -51.46
N ALA A 48 -112.86 38.98 -51.30
CA ALA A 48 -113.69 40.16 -51.55
C ALA A 48 -114.07 40.33 -53.03
N GLU A 49 -113.19 39.99 -53.98
CA GLU A 49 -113.51 39.98 -55.42
C GLU A 49 -114.51 38.87 -55.77
N ARG A 50 -114.32 37.65 -55.24
CA ARG A 50 -115.29 36.54 -55.35
C ARG A 50 -116.69 36.96 -54.90
N ASP A 51 -116.80 37.62 -53.76
CA ASP A 51 -118.11 37.94 -53.18
C ASP A 51 -118.83 39.04 -53.98
N ARG A 52 -118.10 40.04 -54.50
CA ARG A 52 -118.65 41.01 -55.46
C ARG A 52 -119.22 40.32 -56.70
N ALA A 53 -118.49 39.36 -57.28
CA ALA A 53 -118.95 38.59 -58.44
C ALA A 53 -120.20 37.73 -58.12
N GLN A 54 -120.27 37.12 -56.93
CA GLN A 54 -121.48 36.40 -56.49
C GLN A 54 -122.69 37.33 -56.31
N HIS A 55 -122.50 38.55 -55.80
CA HIS A 55 -123.57 39.55 -55.72
C HIS A 55 -124.05 40.00 -57.11
N GLN A 56 -123.14 40.23 -58.06
CA GLN A 56 -123.49 40.53 -59.46
C GLN A 56 -124.32 39.40 -60.11
N LEU A 57 -123.92 38.14 -59.93
CA LEU A 57 -124.64 36.97 -60.45
C LEU A 57 -126.07 36.84 -59.87
N ARG A 58 -126.25 37.12 -58.57
CA ARG A 58 -127.58 37.15 -57.93
C ARG A 58 -128.47 38.25 -58.53
N ASN A 59 -127.92 39.43 -58.77
CA ASN A 59 -128.68 40.56 -59.36
C ASN A 59 -129.11 40.26 -60.81
N LEU A 60 -128.22 39.68 -61.63
CA LEU A 60 -128.55 39.27 -63.01
C LEU A 60 -129.64 38.19 -63.03
N THR A 61 -129.59 37.22 -62.11
CA THR A 61 -130.63 36.18 -61.97
C THR A 61 -132.01 36.79 -61.71
N LEU A 62 -132.11 37.83 -60.86
CA LEU A 62 -133.36 38.53 -60.57
C LEU A 62 -133.88 39.34 -61.79
N GLN A 63 -132.98 40.01 -62.51
CA GLN A 63 -133.34 40.75 -63.74
C GLN A 63 -133.89 39.82 -64.84
N PHE A 64 -133.30 38.62 -65.00
CA PHE A 64 -133.78 37.62 -65.96
C PHE A 64 -135.20 37.15 -65.64
N GLN A 65 -135.52 36.92 -64.36
CA GLN A 65 -136.87 36.52 -63.92
C GLN A 65 -137.92 37.60 -64.20
N ALA A 66 -137.57 38.89 -64.04
CA ALA A 66 -138.47 40.00 -64.35
C ALA A 66 -138.79 40.09 -65.87
N LEU A 67 -137.76 40.03 -66.72
CA LEU A 67 -137.93 40.01 -68.18
C LEU A 67 -138.76 38.81 -68.67
N GLN A 68 -138.60 37.66 -68.04
CA GLN A 68 -139.38 36.46 -68.38
C GLN A 68 -140.88 36.62 -68.07
N ALA A 69 -141.24 37.40 -67.05
CA ALA A 69 -142.63 37.75 -66.74
C ALA A 69 -143.22 38.73 -67.78
N GLU A 70 -142.50 39.80 -68.11
CA GLU A 70 -142.94 40.82 -69.09
C GLU A 70 -143.22 40.24 -70.49
N VAL A 71 -142.35 39.36 -70.97
CA VAL A 71 -142.55 38.61 -72.24
C VAL A 71 -143.78 37.69 -72.18
N SER A 72 -144.18 37.23 -70.99
CA SER A 72 -145.39 36.40 -70.81
C SER A 72 -146.69 37.22 -70.81
N GLU A 73 -146.64 38.50 -70.41
CA GLU A 73 -147.79 39.43 -70.46
C GLU A 73 -148.07 39.90 -71.88
N LEU A 74 -147.03 40.33 -72.62
CA LEU A 74 -147.16 40.84 -73.99
C LEU A 74 -147.76 39.80 -74.96
N ARG A 75 -147.61 38.50 -74.67
CA ARG A 75 -148.18 37.40 -75.48
C ARG A 75 -149.69 37.21 -75.31
N GLN A 76 -150.35 37.89 -74.37
CA GLN A 76 -151.76 37.65 -74.03
C GLN A 76 -152.75 38.64 -74.67
N ARG A 77 -152.29 39.57 -75.53
CA ARG A 77 -153.15 40.58 -76.20
C ARG A 77 -153.32 40.33 -77.71
N PRO A 78 -154.48 39.83 -78.18
CA PRO A 78 -154.89 39.92 -79.57
C PRO A 78 -155.52 41.28 -79.89
N ALA A 79 -155.49 41.71 -81.16
CA ALA A 79 -156.08 42.95 -81.64
C ALA A 79 -156.90 42.75 -82.93
N GLN A 80 -157.95 43.57 -83.11
CA GLN A 80 -158.78 43.63 -84.31
C GLN A 80 -158.90 45.08 -84.79
N VAL A 81 -158.85 45.31 -86.10
CA VAL A 81 -159.31 46.54 -86.75
C VAL A 81 -159.93 46.16 -88.09
N ASP A 82 -161.10 46.70 -88.37
CA ASP A 82 -161.80 46.56 -89.66
C ASP A 82 -161.86 47.93 -90.36
N ARG A 83 -162.04 47.97 -91.70
CA ARG A 83 -162.11 49.23 -92.47
C ARG A 83 -163.30 49.23 -93.43
N ALA A 84 -164.29 50.07 -93.11
CA ALA A 84 -165.43 50.34 -93.97
C ALA A 84 -165.03 51.08 -95.27
N SER A 85 -165.79 50.85 -96.34
CA SER A 85 -165.71 51.60 -97.58
C SER A 85 -166.90 52.55 -97.74
N PHE A 86 -166.66 53.71 -98.36
CA PHE A 86 -167.69 54.67 -98.72
C PHE A 86 -167.80 54.78 -100.24
N ARG A 87 -169.04 54.77 -100.73
CA ARG A 87 -169.43 54.90 -102.12
C ARG A 87 -170.60 55.90 -102.17
N ASP A 88 -170.76 56.57 -103.31
CA ASP A 88 -171.77 57.62 -103.56
C ASP A 88 -171.47 59.00 -102.95
N LEU A 89 -170.44 59.66 -103.49
CA LEU A 89 -170.22 61.11 -103.37
C LEU A 89 -169.92 61.69 -104.77
N GLY A 90 -170.64 62.74 -105.17
CA GLY A 90 -170.69 63.24 -106.56
C GLY A 90 -169.57 64.24 -106.95
N PRO A 91 -169.66 64.90 -108.13
CA PRO A 91 -168.51 65.50 -108.84
C PRO A 91 -167.80 66.69 -108.16
N MET A 92 -168.36 67.27 -107.10
CA MET A 92 -167.59 68.21 -106.26
C MET A 92 -166.57 67.47 -105.38
N VAL A 93 -166.86 66.23 -104.98
CA VAL A 93 -165.91 65.36 -104.30
C VAL A 93 -164.84 64.85 -105.26
N ASP A 94 -165.11 64.66 -106.56
CA ASP A 94 -164.05 64.42 -107.54
C ASP A 94 -163.06 65.59 -107.63
N GLN A 95 -163.53 66.85 -107.56
CA GLN A 95 -162.65 68.01 -107.49
C GLN A 95 -161.88 68.10 -106.16
N ILE A 96 -162.52 67.77 -105.03
CA ILE A 96 -161.84 67.71 -103.72
C ILE A 96 -160.80 66.59 -103.71
N LEU A 97 -161.09 65.43 -104.30
CA LEU A 97 -160.17 64.31 -104.43
C LEU A 97 -159.01 64.65 -105.37
N ALA A 98 -159.24 65.29 -106.51
CA ALA A 98 -158.16 65.72 -107.41
C ALA A 98 -157.26 66.81 -106.77
N LEU A 99 -157.84 67.73 -105.98
CA LEU A 99 -157.06 68.69 -105.18
C LEU A 99 -156.31 68.00 -104.04
N ALA A 100 -156.93 67.06 -103.34
CA ALA A 100 -156.31 66.28 -102.27
C ALA A 100 -155.23 65.32 -102.78
N GLU A 101 -155.38 64.76 -103.97
CA GLU A 101 -154.38 63.93 -104.66
C GLU A 101 -153.19 64.78 -105.11
N LYS A 102 -153.44 65.99 -105.65
CA LYS A 102 -152.37 66.94 -105.95
C LYS A 102 -151.65 67.44 -104.68
N GLN A 103 -152.38 67.70 -103.61
CA GLN A 103 -151.79 68.06 -102.31
C GLN A 103 -151.04 66.88 -101.68
N ALA A 104 -151.57 65.67 -101.77
CA ALA A 104 -150.90 64.45 -101.32
C ALA A 104 -149.62 64.19 -102.13
N GLY A 105 -149.62 64.44 -103.45
CA GLY A 105 -148.44 64.38 -104.30
C GLY A 105 -147.36 65.38 -103.87
N VAL A 106 -147.72 66.63 -103.55
CA VAL A 106 -146.77 67.62 -103.01
C VAL A 106 -146.29 67.22 -101.61
N ILE A 107 -147.16 66.62 -100.77
CA ILE A 107 -146.78 66.14 -99.44
C ILE A 107 -145.85 64.93 -99.53
N THR A 108 -146.09 63.97 -100.43
CA THR A 108 -145.21 62.82 -100.63
C THR A 108 -143.90 63.23 -101.29
N GLU A 109 -143.91 64.12 -102.28
CA GLU A 109 -142.70 64.66 -102.91
C GLU A 109 -141.83 65.43 -101.90
N THR A 110 -142.43 66.34 -101.11
CA THR A 110 -141.66 67.06 -100.07
C THR A 110 -141.25 66.16 -98.90
N ALA A 111 -141.97 65.08 -98.61
CA ALA A 111 -141.58 64.09 -97.61
C ALA A 111 -140.46 63.15 -98.12
N THR A 112 -140.46 62.73 -99.39
CA THR A 112 -139.39 61.92 -99.97
C THR A 112 -138.13 62.72 -100.22
N GLN A 113 -138.24 64.00 -100.60
CA GLN A 113 -137.13 64.94 -100.62
C GLN A 113 -136.49 65.03 -99.22
N ARG A 114 -137.26 65.41 -98.19
CA ARG A 114 -136.76 65.50 -96.80
C ARG A 114 -136.21 64.17 -96.26
N ALA A 115 -136.79 63.04 -96.64
CA ALA A 115 -136.28 61.73 -96.25
C ALA A 115 -134.93 61.43 -96.94
N GLY A 116 -134.78 61.79 -98.22
CA GLY A 116 -133.52 61.69 -98.94
C GLY A 116 -132.46 62.65 -98.41
N ASP A 117 -132.83 63.88 -98.06
CA ASP A 117 -131.94 64.87 -97.43
C ASP A 117 -131.41 64.33 -96.08
N LEU A 118 -132.31 63.89 -95.20
CA LEU A 118 -131.94 63.31 -93.89
C LEU A 118 -131.15 62.00 -94.01
N GLN A 119 -131.42 61.19 -95.05
CA GLN A 119 -130.61 60.00 -95.34
C GLN A 119 -129.20 60.39 -95.80
N ALA A 120 -129.06 61.37 -96.70
CA ALA A 120 -127.76 61.87 -97.14
C ALA A 120 -126.97 62.55 -96.01
N GLU A 121 -127.63 63.26 -95.09
CA GLU A 121 -127.01 63.79 -93.87
C GLU A 121 -126.55 62.66 -92.93
N ALA A 122 -127.39 61.66 -92.67
CA ALA A 122 -127.03 60.51 -91.85
C ALA A 122 -125.89 59.67 -92.47
N GLU A 123 -125.88 59.49 -93.79
CA GLU A 123 -124.80 58.80 -94.50
C GLU A 123 -123.48 59.58 -94.44
N ARG A 124 -123.51 60.92 -94.61
CA ARG A 124 -122.33 61.77 -94.41
C ARG A 124 -121.77 61.65 -92.99
N ILE A 125 -122.61 61.80 -91.97
CA ILE A 125 -122.20 61.69 -90.56
C ILE A 125 -121.64 60.28 -90.27
N LEU A 126 -122.21 59.23 -90.86
CA LEU A 126 -121.68 57.85 -90.72
C LEU A 126 -120.37 57.63 -91.47
N VAL A 127 -120.10 58.33 -92.57
CA VAL A 127 -118.81 58.30 -93.27
C VAL A 127 -117.77 59.09 -92.45
N GLU A 128 -118.06 60.33 -92.07
CA GLU A 128 -117.21 61.19 -91.24
C GLU A 128 -116.83 60.48 -89.91
N ALA A 129 -117.80 59.87 -89.22
CA ALA A 129 -117.54 59.11 -87.99
C ALA A 129 -116.69 57.85 -88.22
N ARG A 130 -116.79 57.20 -89.38
CA ARG A 130 -115.93 56.05 -89.75
C ARG A 130 -114.52 56.49 -90.11
N GLU A 131 -114.37 57.61 -90.83
CA GLU A 131 -113.07 58.18 -91.18
C GLU A 131 -112.33 58.66 -89.92
N HIS A 132 -113.01 59.34 -89.00
CA HIS A 132 -112.44 59.72 -87.70
C HIS A 132 -112.11 58.50 -86.83
N ALA A 133 -112.94 57.44 -86.83
CA ALA A 133 -112.61 56.21 -86.12
C ALA A 133 -111.39 55.50 -86.73
N ALA A 134 -111.26 55.46 -88.06
CA ALA A 134 -110.11 54.90 -88.76
C ALA A 134 -108.82 55.71 -88.51
N GLN A 135 -108.91 57.04 -88.50
CA GLN A 135 -107.82 57.94 -88.12
C GLN A 135 -107.37 57.67 -86.68
N ALA A 136 -108.29 57.69 -85.71
CA ALA A 136 -107.97 57.46 -84.31
C ALA A 136 -107.39 56.05 -84.02
N LEU A 137 -107.80 55.03 -84.78
CA LEU A 137 -107.18 53.70 -84.72
C LEU A 137 -105.77 53.71 -85.32
N HIS A 138 -105.56 54.37 -86.46
CA HIS A 138 -104.23 54.48 -87.08
C HIS A 138 -103.24 55.26 -86.22
N ASP A 139 -103.66 56.38 -85.63
CA ASP A 139 -102.85 57.18 -84.70
C ASP A 139 -102.48 56.37 -83.45
N LEU A 140 -103.41 55.58 -82.91
CA LEU A 140 -103.16 54.70 -81.76
C LEU A 140 -102.25 53.51 -82.11
N GLU A 141 -102.37 52.92 -83.31
CA GLU A 141 -101.43 51.92 -83.82
C GLU A 141 -100.03 52.51 -84.01
N ALA A 142 -99.94 53.75 -84.53
CA ALA A 142 -98.69 54.48 -84.65
C ALA A 142 -98.05 54.74 -83.27
N GLU A 143 -98.79 55.28 -82.31
CA GLU A 143 -98.32 55.47 -80.92
C GLU A 143 -97.85 54.16 -80.27
N LEU A 144 -98.60 53.06 -80.43
CA LEU A 144 -98.24 51.77 -79.86
C LEU A 144 -97.00 51.17 -80.53
N SER A 145 -96.82 51.36 -81.85
CA SER A 145 -95.60 50.93 -82.55
C SER A 145 -94.38 51.75 -82.14
N ALA A 146 -94.54 53.08 -81.97
CA ALA A 146 -93.48 53.97 -81.48
C ALA A 146 -93.05 53.59 -80.05
N ARG A 147 -94.01 53.43 -79.13
CA ARG A 147 -93.72 53.03 -77.74
C ARG A 147 -93.08 51.65 -77.63
N ARG A 148 -93.40 50.70 -78.53
CA ARG A 148 -92.70 49.41 -78.62
C ARG A 148 -91.27 49.60 -79.08
N ALA A 149 -91.03 50.32 -80.17
CA ALA A 149 -89.67 50.60 -80.66
C ALA A 149 -88.81 51.39 -79.66
N GLU A 150 -89.41 52.28 -78.86
CA GLU A 150 -88.73 52.96 -77.75
C GLU A 150 -88.38 52.00 -76.60
N GLN A 151 -89.28 51.09 -76.23
CA GLN A 151 -89.04 50.07 -75.20
C GLN A 151 -88.00 49.03 -75.64
N GLU A 152 -88.01 48.63 -76.91
CA GLU A 152 -87.01 47.73 -77.51
C GLU A 152 -85.62 48.37 -77.49
N LYS A 153 -85.48 49.62 -77.97
CA LYS A 153 -84.22 50.39 -77.86
C LYS A 153 -83.75 50.54 -76.42
N ALA A 154 -84.63 50.97 -75.51
CA ALA A 154 -84.28 51.13 -74.09
C ALA A 154 -83.92 49.79 -73.40
N TYR A 155 -84.39 48.66 -73.92
CA TYR A 155 -83.97 47.33 -73.49
C TYR A 155 -82.60 46.95 -74.08
N GLU A 156 -82.36 47.20 -75.37
CA GLU A 156 -81.08 46.96 -76.06
C GLU A 156 -79.94 47.82 -75.49
N GLU A 157 -80.19 49.11 -75.20
CA GLU A 157 -79.26 50.00 -74.51
C GLU A 157 -78.90 49.50 -73.11
N ARG A 158 -79.90 49.09 -72.31
CA ARG A 158 -79.65 48.51 -70.97
C ARG A 158 -78.93 47.18 -71.04
N ARG A 159 -79.25 46.34 -72.03
CA ARG A 159 -78.64 45.04 -72.24
C ARG A 159 -77.18 45.19 -72.67
N SER A 160 -76.89 46.02 -73.66
CA SER A 160 -75.53 46.29 -74.12
C SER A 160 -74.67 46.97 -73.04
N ALA A 161 -75.25 47.88 -72.24
CA ALA A 161 -74.57 48.45 -71.08
C ALA A 161 -74.25 47.40 -69.99
N ALA A 162 -75.16 46.44 -69.74
CA ALA A 162 -74.92 45.34 -68.82
C ALA A 162 -73.90 44.32 -69.36
N GLU A 163 -73.93 44.00 -70.66
CA GLU A 163 -72.96 43.13 -71.34
C GLU A 163 -71.55 43.77 -71.34
N ALA A 164 -71.46 45.10 -71.53
CA ALA A 164 -70.20 45.85 -71.38
C ALA A 164 -69.69 45.82 -69.93
N GLN A 165 -70.54 46.11 -68.93
CA GLN A 165 -70.15 46.02 -67.51
C GLN A 165 -69.71 44.62 -67.09
N LEU A 166 -70.30 43.57 -67.66
CA LEU A 166 -69.87 42.19 -67.44
C LEU A 166 -68.51 41.90 -68.09
N ALA A 167 -68.22 42.47 -69.27
CA ALA A 167 -66.91 42.37 -69.90
C ALA A 167 -65.84 43.13 -69.09
N ASP A 168 -66.10 44.36 -68.65
CA ASP A 168 -65.20 45.16 -67.81
C ASP A 168 -64.86 44.40 -66.50
N VAL A 169 -65.87 43.81 -65.84
CA VAL A 169 -65.68 43.02 -64.62
C VAL A 169 -64.93 41.70 -64.89
N GLN A 170 -65.14 41.06 -66.04
CA GLN A 170 -64.38 39.87 -66.43
C GLN A 170 -62.91 40.22 -66.68
N GLU A 171 -62.61 41.29 -67.41
CA GLU A 171 -61.23 41.74 -67.64
C GLU A 171 -60.54 42.09 -66.31
N LEU A 172 -61.21 42.83 -65.41
CA LEU A 172 -60.66 43.14 -64.08
C LEU A 172 -60.42 41.88 -63.22
N VAL A 173 -61.27 40.86 -63.32
CA VAL A 173 -61.06 39.58 -62.62
C VAL A 173 -59.91 38.78 -63.23
N GLU A 174 -59.73 38.80 -64.56
CA GLU A 174 -58.60 38.16 -65.23
C GLU A 174 -57.27 38.89 -64.95
N GLN A 175 -57.27 40.23 -64.94
CA GLN A 175 -56.11 41.04 -64.53
C GLN A 175 -55.72 40.76 -63.06
N LEU A 176 -56.67 40.85 -62.12
CA LEU A 176 -56.43 40.56 -60.70
C LEU A 176 -55.97 39.12 -60.46
N ARG A 177 -56.45 38.17 -61.29
CA ARG A 177 -55.97 36.79 -61.27
C ARG A 177 -54.53 36.69 -61.76
N ALA A 178 -54.20 37.29 -62.89
CA ALA A 178 -52.85 37.26 -63.46
C ALA A 178 -51.82 37.92 -62.53
N ASP A 179 -52.16 39.07 -61.94
CA ASP A 179 -51.34 39.75 -60.92
C ASP A 179 -51.17 38.87 -59.67
N GLY A 180 -52.24 38.20 -59.22
CA GLY A 180 -52.20 37.27 -58.08
C GLY A 180 -51.34 36.03 -58.33
N GLU A 181 -51.43 35.45 -59.53
CA GLU A 181 -50.60 34.30 -59.95
C GLU A 181 -49.13 34.73 -60.12
N ALA A 182 -48.85 35.89 -60.74
CA ALA A 182 -47.50 36.43 -60.87
C ALA A 182 -46.86 36.77 -59.52
N ALA A 183 -47.60 37.41 -58.60
CA ALA A 183 -47.13 37.68 -57.24
C ALA A 183 -46.88 36.39 -56.45
N HIS A 184 -47.70 35.36 -56.65
CA HIS A 184 -47.49 34.04 -56.04
C HIS A 184 -46.24 33.34 -56.59
N GLU A 185 -45.99 33.40 -57.90
CA GLU A 185 -44.76 32.86 -58.50
C GLU A 185 -43.52 33.61 -58.02
N GLN A 186 -43.56 34.94 -57.92
CA GLN A 186 -42.46 35.73 -57.36
C GLN A 186 -42.18 35.32 -55.91
N ALA A 187 -43.20 35.25 -55.05
CA ALA A 187 -43.06 34.80 -53.67
C ALA A 187 -42.50 33.37 -53.56
N GLN A 188 -42.90 32.46 -54.46
CA GLN A 188 -42.29 31.13 -54.54
C GLN A 188 -40.81 31.17 -54.96
N GLN A 189 -40.44 32.00 -55.94
CA GLN A 189 -39.07 32.13 -56.43
C GLN A 189 -38.15 32.74 -55.35
N GLU A 190 -38.62 33.77 -54.64
CA GLU A 190 -37.91 34.35 -53.50
C GLU A 190 -37.77 33.35 -52.35
N ALA A 191 -38.83 32.61 -52.00
CA ALA A 191 -38.76 31.57 -50.98
C ALA A 191 -37.76 30.45 -51.37
N LYS A 192 -37.75 30.01 -52.63
CA LYS A 192 -36.75 29.05 -53.15
C LYS A 192 -35.34 29.62 -53.03
N ARG A 193 -35.11 30.86 -53.48
CA ARG A 193 -33.81 31.55 -53.39
C ARG A 193 -33.32 31.73 -51.95
N ILE A 194 -34.20 32.07 -51.01
CA ILE A 194 -33.86 32.20 -49.58
C ILE A 194 -33.53 30.82 -48.99
N ASN A 195 -34.28 29.78 -49.32
CA ASN A 195 -33.98 28.41 -48.90
C ASN A 195 -32.63 27.90 -49.47
N GLU A 196 -32.32 28.21 -50.72
CA GLU A 196 -31.04 27.88 -51.36
C GLU A 196 -29.87 28.63 -50.71
N LEU A 197 -30.01 29.95 -50.49
CA LEU A 197 -28.98 30.76 -49.83
C LEU A 197 -28.73 30.34 -48.38
N THR A 198 -29.79 30.05 -47.62
CA THR A 198 -29.66 29.59 -46.24
C THR A 198 -29.11 28.17 -46.16
N ALA A 199 -29.48 27.26 -47.07
CA ALA A 199 -28.85 25.95 -47.18
C ALA A 199 -27.34 26.06 -47.50
N GLN A 200 -26.95 26.92 -48.44
CA GLN A 200 -25.54 27.18 -48.76
C GLN A 200 -24.78 27.76 -47.56
N GLN A 201 -25.37 28.69 -46.82
CA GLN A 201 -24.76 29.25 -45.60
C GLN A 201 -24.61 28.20 -44.49
N VAL A 202 -25.60 27.33 -44.30
CA VAL A 202 -25.56 26.22 -43.32
C VAL A 202 -24.47 25.20 -43.70
N GLU A 203 -24.35 24.82 -44.97
CA GLU A 203 -23.30 23.90 -45.42
C GLU A 203 -21.90 24.53 -45.36
N GLN A 204 -21.75 25.82 -45.68
CA GLN A 204 -20.49 26.55 -45.47
C GLN A 204 -20.10 26.62 -43.98
N ALA A 205 -21.06 26.90 -43.10
CA ALA A 205 -20.83 26.92 -41.65
C ALA A 205 -20.47 25.53 -41.10
N ARG A 206 -21.14 24.47 -41.58
CA ARG A 206 -20.81 23.07 -41.26
C ARG A 206 -19.40 22.70 -41.73
N ALA A 207 -19.06 22.99 -42.99
CA ALA A 207 -17.74 22.72 -43.55
C ALA A 207 -16.62 23.47 -42.80
N ALA A 208 -16.86 24.72 -42.42
CA ALA A 208 -15.93 25.51 -41.60
C ALA A 208 -15.76 24.92 -40.18
N ALA A 209 -16.86 24.55 -39.51
CA ALA A 209 -16.80 23.91 -38.19
C ALA A 209 -16.12 22.53 -38.23
N GLU A 210 -16.35 21.75 -39.28
CA GLU A 210 -15.64 20.50 -39.52
C GLU A 210 -14.14 20.72 -39.80
N ALA A 211 -13.78 21.73 -40.60
CA ALA A 211 -12.38 22.08 -40.86
C ALA A 211 -11.65 22.50 -39.57
N LEU A 212 -12.27 23.36 -38.76
CA LEU A 212 -11.73 23.81 -37.47
C LEU A 212 -11.58 22.65 -36.47
N THR A 213 -12.59 21.77 -36.36
CA THR A 213 -12.52 20.61 -35.44
C THR A 213 -11.54 19.53 -35.92
N LYS A 214 -11.36 19.35 -37.23
CA LYS A 214 -10.30 18.50 -37.80
C LYS A 214 -8.91 19.11 -37.51
N ALA A 215 -8.72 20.40 -37.78
CA ALA A 215 -7.47 21.11 -37.52
C ALA A 215 -7.07 21.08 -36.03
N ALA A 216 -8.00 21.38 -35.12
CA ALA A 216 -7.77 21.32 -33.68
C ALA A 216 -7.42 19.90 -33.20
N ARG A 217 -8.08 18.86 -33.74
CA ARG A 217 -7.72 17.46 -33.45
C ARG A 217 -6.31 17.12 -33.93
N THR A 218 -5.91 17.55 -35.13
CA THR A 218 -4.54 17.31 -35.63
C THR A 218 -3.49 18.08 -34.84
N GLN A 219 -3.77 19.32 -34.42
CA GLN A 219 -2.88 20.10 -33.56
C GLN A 219 -2.69 19.42 -32.20
N ILE A 220 -3.79 19.06 -31.51
CA ILE A 220 -3.72 18.35 -30.22
C ILE A 220 -2.98 17.01 -30.36
N GLN A 221 -3.15 16.29 -31.47
CA GLN A 221 -2.38 15.07 -31.76
C GLN A 221 -0.89 15.34 -31.92
N GLN A 222 -0.49 16.41 -32.61
CA GLN A 222 0.90 16.82 -32.78
C GLN A 222 1.52 17.28 -31.46
N GLU A 223 0.81 18.09 -30.66
CA GLU A 223 1.24 18.56 -29.33
C GLU A 223 1.42 17.38 -28.36
N VAL A 224 0.47 16.42 -28.34
CA VAL A 224 0.58 15.19 -27.52
C VAL A 224 1.73 14.29 -28.00
N GLN A 225 2.01 14.21 -29.31
CA GLN A 225 3.17 13.49 -29.82
C GLN A 225 4.49 14.17 -29.44
N ALA A 226 4.55 15.50 -29.55
CA ALA A 226 5.72 16.29 -29.16
C ALA A 226 6.01 16.18 -27.65
N ALA A 227 4.99 16.35 -26.79
CA ALA A 227 5.12 16.20 -25.35
C ALA A 227 5.54 14.77 -24.94
N ARG A 228 5.04 13.73 -25.64
CA ARG A 228 5.51 12.34 -25.45
C ARG A 228 6.97 12.16 -25.85
N ALA A 229 7.39 12.75 -26.97
CA ALA A 229 8.78 12.68 -27.42
C ALA A 229 9.73 13.41 -26.46
N GLN A 230 9.34 14.60 -25.97
CA GLN A 230 10.06 15.36 -24.94
C GLN A 230 10.18 14.54 -23.65
N SER A 231 9.08 14.02 -23.11
CA SER A 231 9.10 13.19 -21.89
C SER A 231 9.95 11.91 -22.07
N GLN A 232 9.95 11.29 -23.25
CA GLN A 232 10.83 10.16 -23.56
C GLN A 232 12.32 10.58 -23.61
N GLN A 233 12.64 11.76 -24.12
CA GLN A 233 14.00 12.31 -24.11
C GLN A 233 14.46 12.66 -22.69
N GLU A 234 13.62 13.28 -21.88
CA GLU A 234 13.89 13.57 -20.47
C GLU A 234 14.12 12.29 -19.66
N LEU A 235 13.28 11.26 -19.84
CA LEU A 235 13.45 9.95 -19.21
C LEU A 235 14.73 9.25 -19.68
N ALA A 236 15.11 9.37 -20.95
CA ALA A 236 16.36 8.83 -21.47
C ALA A 236 17.59 9.56 -20.88
N GLN A 237 17.56 10.90 -20.80
CA GLN A 237 18.60 11.70 -20.16
C GLN A 237 18.71 11.39 -18.66
N TRP A 238 17.59 11.27 -17.96
CA TRP A 238 17.56 10.91 -16.55
C TRP A 238 18.14 9.51 -16.32
N ARG A 239 17.80 8.53 -17.16
CA ARG A 239 18.41 7.20 -17.12
C ARG A 239 19.92 7.24 -17.33
N VAL A 240 20.41 7.95 -18.34
CA VAL A 240 21.87 8.08 -18.59
C VAL A 240 22.57 8.77 -17.42
N ASN A 241 21.95 9.78 -16.80
CA ASN A 241 22.48 10.45 -15.61
C ASN A 241 22.51 9.51 -14.38
N VAL A 242 21.45 8.74 -14.14
CA VAL A 242 21.40 7.75 -13.04
C VAL A 242 22.38 6.60 -13.28
N GLU A 243 22.49 6.09 -14.51
CA GLU A 243 23.47 5.07 -14.90
C GLU A 243 24.92 5.61 -14.73
N ARG A 244 25.17 6.89 -15.04
CA ARG A 244 26.44 7.58 -14.73
C ARG A 244 26.70 7.70 -13.22
N GLU A 245 25.75 8.21 -12.44
CA GLU A 245 25.90 8.32 -10.98
C GLU A 245 26.13 6.97 -10.30
N ILE A 246 25.47 5.91 -10.76
CA ILE A 246 25.68 4.54 -10.25
C ILE A 246 27.10 4.07 -10.58
N ASN A 247 27.60 4.33 -11.79
CA ASN A 247 28.96 3.96 -12.18
C ASN A 247 30.03 4.79 -11.44
N GLU A 248 29.79 6.09 -11.21
CA GLU A 248 30.66 6.96 -10.42
C GLU A 248 30.73 6.50 -8.96
N ARG A 249 29.59 6.18 -8.33
CA ARG A 249 29.55 5.64 -6.96
C ARG A 249 30.17 4.23 -6.85
N ARG A 250 30.04 3.39 -7.89
CA ARG A 250 30.72 2.09 -7.96
C ARG A 250 32.23 2.24 -8.07
N ALA A 251 32.72 3.11 -8.96
CA ALA A 251 34.14 3.37 -9.12
C ALA A 251 34.75 3.96 -7.83
N ALA A 252 34.05 4.85 -7.13
CA ALA A 252 34.46 5.36 -5.82
C ALA A 252 34.54 4.24 -4.76
N ALA A 253 33.50 3.40 -4.64
CA ALA A 253 33.52 2.28 -3.69
C ALA A 253 34.58 1.21 -4.04
N GLU A 254 34.86 0.99 -5.33
CA GLU A 254 35.96 0.11 -5.78
C GLU A 254 37.33 0.71 -5.45
N GLN A 255 37.49 2.04 -5.51
CA GLN A 255 38.69 2.75 -5.06
C GLN A 255 38.86 2.67 -3.54
N GLU A 256 37.82 2.97 -2.74
CA GLU A 256 37.84 2.82 -1.27
C GLU A 256 38.19 1.37 -0.85
N LEU A 257 37.61 0.37 -1.52
CA LEU A 257 37.95 -1.05 -1.28
C LEU A 257 39.37 -1.41 -1.71
N ALA A 258 39.91 -0.80 -2.78
CA ALA A 258 41.30 -1.00 -3.19
C ALA A 258 42.28 -0.32 -2.22
N GLU A 259 41.96 0.88 -1.72
CA GLU A 259 42.73 1.57 -0.69
C GLU A 259 42.73 0.79 0.63
N HIS A 260 41.57 0.34 1.10
CA HIS A 260 41.44 -0.49 2.30
C HIS A 260 42.19 -1.83 2.18
N ARG A 261 42.19 -2.46 1.00
CA ARG A 261 43.04 -3.64 0.74
C ARG A 261 44.52 -3.29 0.80
N ALA A 262 44.93 -2.21 0.14
CA ALA A 262 46.32 -1.77 0.14
C ALA A 262 46.81 -1.29 1.53
N THR A 263 45.94 -0.78 2.40
CA THR A 263 46.31 -0.55 3.82
C THR A 263 46.41 -1.86 4.59
N ALA A 264 45.44 -2.77 4.46
CA ALA A 264 45.48 -4.06 5.13
C ALA A 264 46.69 -4.93 4.70
N GLU A 265 47.05 -4.92 3.41
CA GLU A 265 48.25 -5.58 2.89
C GLU A 265 49.54 -4.97 3.46
N ARG A 266 49.61 -3.64 3.59
CA ARG A 266 50.74 -2.96 4.25
C ARG A 266 50.80 -3.32 5.73
N ASP A 267 49.68 -3.26 6.45
CA ASP A 267 49.60 -3.58 7.88
C ASP A 267 49.98 -5.04 8.15
N VAL A 268 49.51 -5.99 7.32
CA VAL A 268 49.91 -7.40 7.39
C VAL A 268 51.40 -7.54 7.06
N SER A 269 51.93 -6.86 6.04
CA SER A 269 53.36 -6.91 5.73
C SER A 269 54.24 -6.36 6.87
N GLY A 270 53.81 -5.27 7.53
CA GLY A 270 54.49 -4.70 8.69
C GLY A 270 54.38 -5.57 9.95
N GLN A 271 53.26 -6.28 10.13
CA GLN A 271 53.11 -7.30 11.17
C GLN A 271 53.99 -8.52 10.91
N LEU A 272 54.14 -8.95 9.65
CA LEU A 272 55.03 -10.04 9.25
C LEU A 272 56.50 -9.65 9.48
N THR A 273 56.97 -8.50 8.99
CA THR A 273 58.35 -8.06 9.23
C THR A 273 58.62 -7.84 10.72
N ALA A 274 57.70 -7.25 11.47
CA ALA A 274 57.84 -7.10 12.93
C ALA A 274 57.72 -8.42 13.71
N ALA A 275 57.18 -9.48 13.10
CA ALA A 275 57.20 -10.83 13.66
C ALA A 275 58.50 -11.56 13.29
N GLU A 276 59.00 -11.40 12.06
CA GLU A 276 60.31 -11.90 11.61
C GLU A 276 61.45 -11.28 12.43
N GLU A 277 61.40 -9.96 12.69
CA GLU A 277 62.34 -9.28 13.59
C GLU A 277 62.30 -9.86 15.00
N LYS A 278 61.11 -10.08 15.60
CA LYS A 278 60.97 -10.69 16.93
C LYS A 278 61.43 -12.15 16.96
N ILE A 279 61.20 -12.90 15.88
CA ILE A 279 61.71 -14.27 15.74
C ILE A 279 63.24 -14.23 15.63
N ALA A 280 63.81 -13.27 14.90
CA ALA A 280 65.25 -13.08 14.80
C ALA A 280 65.89 -12.66 16.15
N THR A 281 65.26 -11.76 16.92
CA THR A 281 65.76 -11.42 18.27
C THR A 281 65.63 -12.60 19.22
N LEU A 282 64.50 -13.32 19.24
CA LEU A 282 64.34 -14.53 20.06
C LEU A 282 65.32 -15.65 19.66
N ILE A 283 65.65 -15.80 18.37
CA ILE A 283 66.70 -16.72 17.91
C ILE A 283 68.08 -16.25 18.37
N ALA A 284 68.38 -14.95 18.30
CA ALA A 284 69.66 -14.39 18.77
C ALA A 284 69.80 -14.52 20.30
N GLU A 285 68.74 -14.26 21.06
CA GLU A 285 68.66 -14.46 22.52
C GLU A 285 68.80 -15.94 22.87
N ALA A 286 68.11 -16.84 22.16
CA ALA A 286 68.26 -18.29 22.37
C ALA A 286 69.66 -18.79 22.01
N GLN A 287 70.29 -18.25 20.97
CA GLN A 287 71.68 -18.52 20.62
C GLN A 287 72.63 -18.01 21.72
N GLN A 288 72.49 -16.76 22.16
CA GLN A 288 73.27 -16.19 23.27
C GLN A 288 73.11 -17.01 24.54
N TYR A 289 71.88 -17.32 24.95
CA TYR A 289 71.58 -18.18 26.09
C TYR A 289 72.19 -19.58 25.92
N SER A 290 72.13 -20.19 24.72
CA SER A 290 72.79 -21.48 24.47
C SER A 290 74.32 -21.39 24.57
N THR A 291 74.94 -20.26 24.20
CA THR A 291 76.38 -20.04 24.39
C THR A 291 76.73 -19.73 25.85
N GLU A 292 75.89 -19.06 26.61
CA GLU A 292 76.06 -18.90 28.06
C GLU A 292 75.91 -20.24 28.80
N VAL A 293 74.90 -21.04 28.45
CA VAL A 293 74.69 -22.36 29.05
C VAL A 293 75.83 -23.31 28.70
N ARG A 294 76.33 -23.30 27.46
CA ARG A 294 77.57 -24.01 27.10
C ARG A 294 78.75 -23.50 27.90
N LYS A 295 79.00 -22.18 27.92
CA LYS A 295 80.12 -21.59 28.68
C LYS A 295 80.06 -21.93 30.17
N ARG A 296 78.89 -21.88 30.81
CA ARG A 296 78.67 -22.32 32.20
C ARG A 296 78.88 -23.82 32.38
N ALA A 297 78.46 -24.64 31.41
CA ALA A 297 78.68 -26.09 31.44
C ALA A 297 80.16 -26.45 31.23
N ASP A 298 80.88 -25.72 30.37
CA ASP A 298 82.32 -25.85 30.14
C ASP A 298 83.10 -25.38 31.38
N GLU A 299 82.72 -24.25 32.00
CA GLU A 299 83.26 -23.75 33.27
C GLU A 299 83.04 -24.77 34.42
N GLN A 300 81.84 -25.34 34.51
CA GLN A 300 81.53 -26.41 35.46
C GLN A 300 82.29 -27.71 35.14
N ALA A 301 82.46 -28.07 33.87
CA ALA A 301 83.23 -29.24 33.46
C ALA A 301 84.71 -29.06 33.82
N THR A 302 85.31 -27.89 33.58
CA THR A 302 86.68 -27.59 34.01
C THR A 302 86.82 -27.59 35.52
N ALA A 303 85.90 -26.98 36.26
CA ALA A 303 85.93 -26.99 37.74
C ALA A 303 85.78 -28.41 38.31
N ASN A 304 84.88 -29.22 37.76
CA ASN A 304 84.71 -30.62 38.13
C ASN A 304 85.96 -31.45 37.78
N GLN A 305 86.61 -31.16 36.65
CA GLN A 305 87.84 -31.85 36.21
C GLN A 305 89.03 -31.47 37.10
N GLU A 306 89.17 -30.19 37.47
CA GLU A 306 90.16 -29.72 38.46
C GLU A 306 89.95 -30.42 39.81
N GLN A 307 88.71 -30.42 40.33
CA GLN A 307 88.35 -31.16 41.56
C GLN A 307 88.68 -32.66 41.45
N LEU A 308 88.38 -33.30 40.31
CA LEU A 308 88.72 -34.71 40.09
C LEU A 308 90.24 -34.95 40.10
N THR A 309 91.04 -34.02 39.54
CA THR A 309 92.51 -34.14 39.61
C THR A 309 93.06 -33.90 41.01
N ALA A 310 92.48 -33.00 41.80
CA ALA A 310 92.85 -32.78 43.19
C ALA A 310 92.56 -34.03 44.05
N VAL A 311 91.36 -34.62 43.91
CA VAL A 311 90.99 -35.87 44.57
C VAL A 311 91.87 -37.05 44.13
N GLN A 312 92.28 -37.11 42.85
CA GLN A 312 93.23 -38.13 42.38
C GLN A 312 94.63 -37.96 43.01
N GLN A 313 95.10 -36.72 43.20
CA GLN A 313 96.37 -36.46 43.89
C GLN A 313 96.28 -36.82 45.38
N GLU A 314 95.17 -36.52 46.05
CA GLU A 314 94.94 -36.87 47.45
C GLU A 314 94.81 -38.39 47.66
N VAL A 315 94.07 -39.10 46.80
CA VAL A 315 94.04 -40.58 46.80
C VAL A 315 95.43 -41.15 46.50
N GLY A 316 96.26 -40.45 45.72
CA GLY A 316 97.66 -40.78 45.49
C GLY A 316 98.51 -40.70 46.76
N SER A 317 98.45 -39.58 47.49
CA SER A 317 99.22 -39.39 48.73
C SER A 317 98.73 -40.28 49.87
N GLN A 318 97.41 -40.46 50.03
CA GLN A 318 96.83 -41.38 51.00
C GLN A 318 97.27 -42.84 50.72
N ARG A 319 97.34 -43.27 49.46
CA ARG A 319 97.87 -44.60 49.09
C ARG A 319 99.36 -44.75 49.43
N GLN A 320 100.17 -43.72 49.20
CA GLN A 320 101.59 -43.74 49.58
C GLN A 320 101.78 -43.85 51.10
N ALA A 321 101.02 -43.08 51.89
CA ALA A 321 101.01 -43.18 53.35
C ALA A 321 100.59 -44.58 53.84
N LEU A 322 99.55 -45.18 53.24
CA LEU A 322 99.13 -46.55 53.56
C LEU A 322 100.19 -47.61 53.25
N THR A 323 100.98 -47.43 52.18
CA THR A 323 102.12 -48.34 51.89
C THR A 323 103.30 -48.17 52.86
N GLN A 324 103.54 -46.96 53.36
CA GLN A 324 104.55 -46.71 54.39
C GLN A 324 104.14 -47.34 55.72
N LEU A 325 102.90 -47.13 56.17
CA LEU A 325 102.35 -47.74 57.39
C LEU A 325 102.33 -49.27 57.35
N HIS A 326 102.10 -49.89 56.18
CA HIS A 326 102.23 -51.35 56.04
C HIS A 326 103.68 -51.83 56.21
N ALA A 327 104.65 -51.16 55.59
CA ALA A 327 106.06 -51.53 55.73
C ALA A 327 106.57 -51.37 57.18
N GLU A 328 106.12 -50.33 57.89
CA GLU A 328 106.39 -50.14 59.31
C GLU A 328 105.76 -51.25 60.16
N LEU A 329 104.48 -51.59 59.91
CA LEU A 329 103.76 -52.68 60.60
C LEU A 329 104.44 -54.03 60.41
N ASP A 330 104.82 -54.39 59.17
CA ASP A 330 105.50 -55.65 58.86
C ASP A 330 106.88 -55.73 59.56
N SER A 331 107.61 -54.61 59.63
CA SER A 331 108.90 -54.55 60.34
C SER A 331 108.73 -54.77 61.85
N ALA A 332 107.70 -54.18 62.46
CA ALA A 332 107.39 -54.34 63.87
C ALA A 332 106.93 -55.78 64.19
N GLN A 333 106.15 -56.42 63.31
CA GLN A 333 105.74 -57.82 63.46
C GLN A 333 106.93 -58.78 63.41
N GLN A 334 107.90 -58.54 62.51
CA GLN A 334 109.12 -59.34 62.44
C GLN A 334 109.98 -59.21 63.70
N GLN A 335 110.14 -58.00 64.25
CA GLN A 335 110.84 -57.78 65.52
C GLN A 335 110.14 -58.47 66.70
N LEU A 336 108.80 -58.45 66.76
CA LEU A 336 108.03 -59.17 67.79
C LEU A 336 108.17 -60.70 67.69
N ALA A 337 108.29 -61.24 66.47
CA ALA A 337 108.54 -62.66 66.24
C ALA A 337 109.98 -63.08 66.60
N GLN A 338 110.96 -62.19 66.41
CA GLN A 338 112.35 -62.37 66.82
C GLN A 338 112.46 -62.48 68.35
N ILE A 339 111.98 -61.48 69.09
CA ILE A 339 112.05 -61.41 70.57
C ILE A 339 111.36 -62.62 71.23
N ARG A 340 110.24 -63.09 70.68
CA ARG A 340 109.52 -64.28 71.19
C ARG A 340 110.32 -65.59 71.07
N ARG A 341 111.21 -65.71 70.07
CA ARG A 341 112.09 -66.88 69.93
C ARG A 341 113.26 -66.83 70.91
N GLU A 342 113.82 -65.63 71.11
CA GLU A 342 114.93 -65.38 72.03
C GLU A 342 114.49 -65.60 73.50
N ALA A 343 113.29 -65.15 73.87
CA ALA A 343 112.69 -65.44 75.18
C ALA A 343 112.52 -66.95 75.44
N ALA A 344 111.97 -67.70 74.47
CA ALA A 344 111.76 -69.15 74.61
C ALA A 344 113.08 -69.95 74.72
N ALA A 345 114.17 -69.47 74.12
CA ALA A 345 115.50 -70.06 74.28
C ALA A 345 116.04 -69.83 75.71
N LEU A 346 115.96 -68.60 76.21
CA LEU A 346 116.41 -68.23 77.56
C LEU A 346 115.65 -68.98 78.66
N GLU A 347 114.33 -69.15 78.53
CA GLU A 347 113.55 -69.98 79.48
C GLU A 347 114.04 -71.42 79.53
N HIS A 348 114.53 -71.98 78.42
CA HIS A 348 115.04 -73.35 78.39
C HIS A 348 116.40 -73.49 79.10
N GLU A 349 117.30 -72.50 78.95
CA GLU A 349 118.59 -72.46 79.64
C GLU A 349 118.44 -72.23 81.16
N VAL A 350 117.48 -71.39 81.57
CA VAL A 350 117.15 -71.19 82.99
C VAL A 350 116.65 -72.48 83.64
N ASN A 351 115.80 -73.25 82.97
CA ASN A 351 115.32 -74.53 83.50
C ASN A 351 116.43 -75.59 83.64
N GLN A 352 117.33 -75.71 82.64
CA GLN A 352 118.46 -76.64 82.71
C GLN A 352 119.47 -76.27 83.81
N SER A 353 119.72 -74.98 84.02
CA SER A 353 120.63 -74.51 85.08
C SER A 353 120.05 -74.67 86.49
N GLN A 354 118.73 -74.54 86.66
CA GLN A 354 118.06 -74.84 87.93
C GLN A 354 118.10 -76.32 88.30
N GLN A 355 117.94 -77.24 87.34
CA GLN A 355 118.02 -78.69 87.57
C GLN A 355 119.40 -79.12 88.09
N ARG A 356 120.49 -78.68 87.43
CA ARG A 356 121.87 -78.94 87.89
C ARG A 356 122.15 -78.39 89.29
N LEU A 357 121.52 -77.26 89.64
CA LEU A 357 121.62 -76.67 90.98
C LEU A 357 120.88 -77.48 92.06
N ALA A 358 119.88 -78.27 91.70
CA ALA A 358 119.19 -79.18 92.63
C ALA A 358 120.02 -80.43 92.92
N GLU A 359 120.64 -81.03 91.89
CA GLU A 359 121.50 -82.22 92.01
C GLU A 359 122.71 -81.93 92.92
N VAL A 360 123.48 -80.87 92.62
CA VAL A 360 124.66 -80.47 93.41
C VAL A 360 124.29 -80.13 94.86
N ARG A 361 123.07 -79.63 95.13
CA ARG A 361 122.60 -79.39 96.50
C ARG A 361 122.32 -80.69 97.26
N GLN A 362 121.79 -81.72 96.61
CA GLN A 362 121.56 -83.02 97.24
C GLN A 362 122.88 -83.72 97.60
N GLU A 363 123.86 -83.70 96.68
CA GLU A 363 125.22 -84.21 96.96
C GLU A 363 125.89 -83.46 98.12
N LEU A 364 125.80 -82.13 98.16
CA LEU A 364 126.34 -81.33 99.26
C LEU A 364 125.71 -81.67 100.62
N THR A 365 124.40 -81.95 100.67
CA THR A 365 123.75 -82.40 101.92
C THR A 365 124.16 -83.80 102.37
N ALA A 366 124.59 -84.67 101.45
CA ALA A 366 125.10 -86.01 101.79
C ALA A 366 126.53 -85.98 102.37
N GLU A 367 127.36 -85.00 101.98
CA GLU A 367 128.69 -84.78 102.59
C GLU A 367 128.64 -83.94 103.88
N ALA A 368 127.67 -83.02 104.01
CA ALA A 368 127.50 -82.22 105.22
C ALA A 368 127.25 -83.09 106.47
N SER A 369 126.37 -84.10 106.35
CA SER A 369 126.05 -85.02 107.46
C SER A 369 127.25 -85.88 107.87
N ARG A 370 128.03 -86.40 106.89
CA ARG A 370 129.30 -87.11 107.13
C ARG A 370 130.31 -86.26 107.93
N LEU A 371 130.35 -84.95 107.68
CA LEU A 371 131.21 -84.01 108.39
C LEU A 371 130.74 -83.66 109.81
N GLU A 372 129.44 -83.68 110.08
CA GLU A 372 128.91 -83.46 111.45
C GLU A 372 129.15 -84.67 112.36
N GLU A 373 129.05 -85.89 111.85
CA GLU A 373 129.42 -87.11 112.59
C GLU A 373 130.91 -87.07 112.98
N ALA A 374 131.79 -86.66 112.07
CA ALA A 374 133.23 -86.49 112.34
C ALA A 374 133.53 -85.37 113.37
N ARG A 375 132.78 -84.27 113.37
CA ARG A 375 132.98 -83.15 114.31
C ARG A 375 132.54 -83.46 115.73
N ASN A 376 131.41 -84.16 115.90
CA ASN A 376 130.90 -84.50 117.24
C ASN A 376 131.87 -85.41 118.02
N ALA A 377 132.68 -86.23 117.34
CA ALA A 377 133.77 -86.98 117.97
C ALA A 377 134.87 -86.04 118.52
N ALA A 378 135.29 -85.03 117.76
CA ALA A 378 136.38 -84.12 118.14
C ALA A 378 136.03 -83.17 119.30
N ASP A 379 134.79 -82.67 119.33
CA ASP A 379 134.29 -81.72 120.33
C ASP A 379 134.29 -82.29 121.77
N SER A 380 134.21 -83.62 121.89
CA SER A 380 134.33 -84.34 123.17
C SER A 380 135.75 -84.27 123.76
N ALA A 381 136.77 -84.28 122.92
CA ALA A 381 138.17 -84.27 123.33
C ALA A 381 138.66 -82.86 123.72
N GLU A 382 138.22 -81.82 123.01
CA GLU A 382 138.71 -80.45 123.25
C GLU A 382 138.26 -79.89 124.61
N ARG A 383 137.13 -80.35 125.14
CA ARG A 383 136.59 -79.91 126.45
C ARG A 383 137.50 -80.33 127.61
N HIS A 384 138.18 -81.48 127.52
CA HIS A 384 139.18 -81.88 128.51
C HIS A 384 140.48 -81.04 128.47
N ALA A 385 140.75 -80.30 127.39
CA ALA A 385 141.97 -79.49 127.26
C ALA A 385 141.84 -78.05 127.82
N LYS A 386 140.61 -77.52 127.97
CA LYS A 386 140.37 -76.12 128.33
C LYS A 386 140.44 -75.86 129.84
N ASP A 387 139.84 -76.71 130.67
CA ASP A 387 139.83 -76.53 132.14
C ASP A 387 141.23 -76.60 132.77
N VAL A 388 142.15 -77.41 132.20
CA VAL A 388 143.53 -77.54 132.69
C VAL A 388 144.31 -76.22 132.49
N ARG A 389 144.05 -75.46 131.41
CA ARG A 389 144.79 -74.23 131.10
C ARG A 389 144.35 -73.02 131.93
N ALA A 390 143.07 -72.91 132.27
CA ALA A 390 142.55 -71.79 133.05
C ALA A 390 143.16 -71.72 134.47
N ARG A 391 143.48 -72.88 135.05
CA ARG A 391 144.05 -73.02 136.41
C ARG A 391 145.46 -72.43 136.58
N VAL A 392 146.18 -72.10 135.51
CA VAL A 392 147.62 -71.76 135.57
C VAL A 392 147.90 -70.28 135.29
N GLN A 393 147.13 -69.61 134.43
CA GLN A 393 147.51 -68.30 133.90
C GLN A 393 147.25 -67.08 134.81
N ARG A 394 146.49 -67.21 135.92
CA ARG A 394 146.06 -66.04 136.72
C ARG A 394 146.64 -65.92 138.12
N GLU A 395 147.49 -66.86 138.55
CA GLU A 395 148.48 -66.59 139.60
C GLU A 395 149.69 -65.82 139.03
N ALA A 396 150.08 -66.13 137.78
CA ALA A 396 151.24 -65.58 137.10
C ALA A 396 151.23 -64.04 136.91
N LYS A 397 150.06 -63.37 136.92
CA LYS A 397 149.94 -61.91 136.77
C LYS A 397 149.53 -61.17 138.05
N ARG A 398 149.88 -61.71 139.23
CA ARG A 398 149.91 -60.95 140.50
C ARG A 398 151.25 -60.26 140.81
N VAL A 399 152.32 -60.55 140.04
CA VAL A 399 153.71 -60.32 140.50
C VAL A 399 154.50 -59.31 139.67
N ALA A 400 154.25 -59.17 138.36
CA ALA A 400 155.17 -58.46 137.46
C ALA A 400 155.40 -56.97 137.81
N ASP A 401 154.33 -56.19 137.95
CA ASP A 401 154.39 -54.73 137.93
C ASP A 401 154.15 -54.08 139.30
N LEU A 402 154.48 -54.80 140.39
CA LEU A 402 154.56 -54.25 141.76
C LEU A 402 155.85 -53.43 141.98
N ALA A 403 156.79 -53.46 141.01
CA ALA A 403 158.16 -52.99 141.19
C ALA A 403 158.54 -51.71 140.41
N ALA A 404 157.67 -51.19 139.52
CA ALA A 404 158.02 -50.13 138.58
C ALA A 404 157.52 -48.72 139.01
N ALA A 405 158.21 -48.13 139.99
CA ALA A 405 158.37 -46.67 140.17
C ALA A 405 157.09 -45.79 140.23
N ALA A 406 156.63 -45.24 141.35
CA ALA A 406 157.34 -44.79 142.56
C ALA A 406 158.46 -43.73 142.33
N VAL A 407 158.53 -43.09 141.15
CA VAL A 407 159.53 -42.03 140.85
C VAL A 407 158.92 -40.69 140.39
N MET A 408 157.71 -40.67 139.81
CA MET A 408 156.96 -39.41 139.56
C MET A 408 155.80 -39.23 140.57
N ALA A 409 156.12 -39.44 141.83
CA ALA A 409 155.26 -39.18 142.99
C ALA A 409 155.11 -37.67 143.29
N ALA A 410 154.11 -37.17 144.02
CA ALA A 410 152.76 -37.68 144.34
C ALA A 410 151.96 -36.60 145.10
N ALA A 411 150.65 -36.49 144.87
CA ALA A 411 149.66 -35.91 145.80
C ALA A 411 148.22 -36.21 145.32
N ALA A 412 147.32 -36.62 146.22
CA ALA A 412 145.86 -36.88 146.02
C ALA A 412 145.46 -37.84 144.85
N GLY A 413 144.84 -39.02 145.05
CA GLY A 413 144.22 -39.64 146.23
C GLY A 413 142.78 -39.14 146.49
N GLY A 414 141.75 -39.97 146.75
CA GLY A 414 141.57 -41.44 146.73
C GLY A 414 140.20 -41.77 146.09
N GLY A 415 139.49 -42.89 146.30
CA GLY A 415 139.65 -44.08 147.15
C GLY A 415 138.25 -44.68 147.48
N GLU A 416 138.09 -46.01 147.56
CA GLU A 416 136.86 -46.76 147.98
C GLU A 416 135.62 -46.68 147.01
N THR A 417 134.63 -47.60 146.88
CA THR A 417 134.31 -48.97 147.39
C THR A 417 133.25 -49.73 146.49
N ALA A 418 133.12 -51.08 146.61
CA ALA A 418 131.92 -51.99 146.44
C ALA A 418 131.19 -52.39 145.07
N GLU A 419 130.89 -53.72 144.90
CA GLU A 419 129.61 -54.49 144.51
C GLU A 419 128.90 -54.66 143.07
N TYR A 420 128.36 -55.90 142.74
CA TYR A 420 127.29 -56.49 141.78
C TYR A 420 127.24 -56.25 140.20
N PRO A 421 126.27 -56.66 139.26
CA PRO A 421 124.96 -57.46 139.18
C PRO A 421 124.68 -58.40 137.88
N VAL A 422 123.41 -58.80 137.46
CA VAL A 422 123.00 -59.83 136.36
C VAL A 422 121.58 -59.64 135.62
N VAL A 423 121.25 -60.20 134.39
CA VAL A 423 119.92 -60.04 133.60
C VAL A 423 119.34 -61.18 132.61
N LYS A 424 118.40 -60.96 131.61
CA LYS A 424 117.33 -61.90 130.97
C LYS A 424 116.88 -61.70 129.43
N ASN A 425 115.95 -62.50 128.76
CA ASN A 425 115.57 -62.52 127.25
C ASN A 425 114.17 -63.19 126.75
N ARG A 426 113.57 -62.97 125.50
CA ARG A 426 112.35 -63.66 124.81
C ARG A 426 111.94 -63.31 123.27
N PRO A 427 111.22 -64.16 122.41
CA PRO A 427 110.71 -63.91 120.98
C PRO A 427 109.17 -64.17 120.55
N GLY A 428 108.66 -63.92 119.26
CA GLY A 428 107.32 -64.37 118.62
C GLY A 428 106.67 -63.69 117.29
N PRO A 429 105.65 -64.25 116.50
CA PRO A 429 105.02 -63.73 115.18
C PRO A 429 103.45 -63.92 114.78
N ASP A 430 102.95 -63.51 113.55
CA ASP A 430 101.81 -64.06 112.60
C ASP A 430 100.49 -63.25 112.12
N ARG A 431 99.87 -63.59 110.90
CA ARG A 431 98.42 -63.53 110.34
C ARG A 431 97.66 -62.43 109.41
N PRO A 432 96.49 -62.73 108.70
CA PRO A 432 95.83 -61.99 107.54
C PRO A 432 94.23 -61.84 107.38
N ALA A 433 93.67 -61.33 106.22
CA ALA A 433 92.39 -61.71 105.46
C ALA A 433 91.10 -60.79 105.22
N GLU A 434 90.36 -61.06 104.10
CA GLU A 434 88.89 -60.93 103.71
C GLU A 434 88.16 -59.71 103.00
N ARG A 435 86.79 -59.70 102.89
CA ARG A 435 85.89 -59.16 101.78
C ARG A 435 84.63 -58.36 102.25
N ALA A 436 84.23 -57.22 101.62
CA ALA A 436 82.87 -56.58 101.75
C ALA A 436 82.51 -55.47 100.69
N GLU A 437 81.36 -54.77 100.87
CA GLU A 437 80.56 -53.92 99.95
C GLU A 437 80.81 -52.38 99.98
N GLU A 438 80.42 -51.65 98.91
CA GLU A 438 79.90 -50.24 98.79
C GLU A 438 80.64 -49.02 99.46
N PRO A 439 80.27 -47.71 99.24
CA PRO A 439 79.43 -47.05 98.21
C PRO A 439 80.03 -45.75 97.58
N ALA A 440 79.18 -45.00 96.84
CA ALA A 440 79.10 -43.52 96.73
C ALA A 440 80.08 -42.66 95.87
N GLU A 441 79.54 -42.18 94.74
CA GLU A 441 79.37 -40.75 94.37
C GLU A 441 80.56 -39.75 94.36
N ALA A 442 80.98 -39.29 93.15
CA ALA A 442 80.82 -37.87 92.72
C ALA A 442 81.42 -37.51 91.32
N ALA A 443 80.61 -36.78 90.54
CA ALA A 443 80.95 -35.68 89.61
C ALA A 443 81.60 -35.90 88.19
N VAL A 444 81.12 -35.06 87.25
CA VAL A 444 81.61 -34.67 85.90
C VAL A 444 81.59 -35.77 84.80
N ARG A 445 80.68 -35.81 83.79
CA ARG A 445 80.26 -34.89 82.68
C ARG A 445 81.26 -34.78 81.49
N PRO A 446 80.82 -34.46 80.25
CA PRO A 446 79.45 -34.46 79.67
C PRO A 446 79.36 -35.07 78.22
N ALA A 447 78.18 -34.89 77.59
CA ALA A 447 77.96 -34.71 76.13
C ALA A 447 78.14 -35.89 75.17
N GLU A 448 77.40 -36.03 74.05
CA GLU A 448 76.07 -35.53 73.59
C GLU A 448 75.63 -36.48 72.43
N GLU A 449 74.35 -36.86 72.24
CA GLU A 449 73.28 -36.17 71.46
C GLU A 449 73.54 -36.16 69.91
N VAL A 450 72.58 -36.22 68.96
CA VAL A 450 71.12 -35.96 68.88
C VAL A 450 70.45 -36.79 67.75
N ALA A 451 69.11 -36.95 67.81
CA ALA A 451 68.10 -37.05 66.72
C ALA A 451 68.15 -38.22 65.68
N ALA A 452 67.06 -38.81 65.15
CA ALA A 452 65.63 -38.47 64.96
C ALA A 452 65.31 -37.59 63.71
N ALA A 453 64.26 -37.81 62.90
CA ALA A 453 63.31 -38.94 62.80
C ALA A 453 62.62 -38.97 61.41
N GLU A 454 62.03 -40.11 61.04
CA GLU A 454 61.16 -40.27 59.85
C GLU A 454 59.69 -40.42 60.25
N ALA A 455 58.74 -39.84 59.48
CA ALA A 455 57.35 -40.31 59.37
C ALA A 455 56.50 -39.54 58.33
N SER A 456 55.44 -40.20 57.85
CA SER A 456 54.17 -39.64 57.31
C SER A 456 54.06 -39.30 55.82
N GLU A 457 53.63 -40.30 55.05
CA GLU A 457 52.98 -40.15 53.73
C GLU A 457 51.45 -40.17 53.89
N THR A 458 50.71 -39.15 53.42
CA THR A 458 49.30 -39.28 52.97
C THR A 458 48.72 -37.95 52.47
N ALA A 459 48.11 -37.95 51.28
CA ALA A 459 46.82 -37.29 50.98
C ALA A 459 46.39 -37.55 49.53
N VAL A 460 45.14 -38.00 49.32
CA VAL A 460 44.46 -38.01 48.02
C VAL A 460 43.08 -37.42 48.19
N ARG A 461 42.85 -36.22 47.63
CA ARG A 461 41.60 -35.82 46.96
C ARG A 461 41.70 -34.46 46.27
#